data_AF-A0A2G6TM62-F1
#
_entry.id   AF-A0A2G6TM62-F1
#
_cell.length_a   1.000
_cell.length_b   1.000
_cell.length_c   1.000
_cell.angle_alpha   90.00
_cell.angle_beta   90.00
_cell.angle_gamma   90.00
#
_symmetry.space_group_name_H-M   'P 1'
#
loop_
_entity.id
_entity.type
_entity.pdbx_description
1 polymer ?
#
loop_
_entity_poly.entity_id
_entity_poly.type
_entity_poly.pdbx_seq_one_letter_code
_entity_poly.pdbx_strand_id
1 'polypeptide(L)'
;MGVDLRIIFGHNLTSKEIIEFPYSLSKSKELKDVYIDEIQSKIDHNGSVERVLSSLEEEYNWENFTENDLINSWINNENPELVDENGFMAHSLSTYFGLLYFNRRTVEILYLPEHKYANLNYESHRKFIFNYSKAFAKFLGSEKIVYFSDTFETQIIEDWAQEGMTIESIIDLAIAKFGKPSEILEQAIENRFIIGDVTNSYLETFKR
;
A
#
# COMPACT_ATOMS: atom_id res chain seq x y z
N MET A 1 8.01 5.01 -19.45
CA MET A 1 7.77 4.96 -17.99
C MET A 1 6.69 3.91 -17.77
N GLY A 2 6.90 2.95 -16.87
CA GLY A 2 5.92 1.89 -16.60
C GLY A 2 4.92 2.31 -15.53
N VAL A 3 3.69 1.82 -15.62
CA VAL A 3 2.58 2.05 -14.68
C VAL A 3 2.88 1.38 -13.34
N ASP A 4 2.77 2.13 -12.24
CA ASP A 4 2.91 1.63 -10.88
C ASP A 4 1.59 1.08 -10.34
N LEU A 5 1.72 0.10 -9.45
CA LEU A 5 0.69 -0.47 -8.61
C LEU A 5 0.75 0.24 -7.27
N ARG A 6 -0.36 0.87 -6.89
CA ARG A 6 -0.58 1.46 -5.58
C ARG A 6 -1.59 0.63 -4.81
N ILE A 7 -1.41 0.58 -3.49
CA ILE A 7 -2.23 -0.24 -2.62
C ILE A 7 -2.55 0.55 -1.36
N ILE A 8 -3.83 0.75 -1.07
CA ILE A 8 -4.30 1.55 0.07
C ILE A 8 -5.02 0.67 1.08
N PHE A 9 -4.74 0.95 2.35
CA PHE A 9 -5.33 0.32 3.53
C PHE A 9 -5.93 1.40 4.43
N GLY A 10 -7.02 1.08 5.12
CA GLY A 10 -7.48 1.92 6.24
C GLY A 10 -6.58 1.72 7.47
N HIS A 11 -6.53 2.70 8.35
CA HIS A 11 -5.98 2.54 9.70
C HIS A 11 -6.66 3.46 10.70
N ASN A 12 -6.48 3.17 11.99
CA ASN A 12 -6.93 4.01 13.10
C ASN A 12 -5.78 4.53 13.97
N LEU A 13 -4.54 4.46 13.46
CA LEU A 13 -3.35 4.94 14.16
C LEU A 13 -3.41 6.45 14.37
N THR A 14 -2.99 6.88 15.55
CA THR A 14 -2.69 8.28 15.87
C THR A 14 -1.38 8.72 15.20
N SER A 15 -1.19 10.04 15.07
CA SER A 15 0.06 10.63 14.58
C SER A 15 1.29 10.14 15.35
N LYS A 16 1.19 10.04 16.68
CA LYS A 16 2.24 9.46 17.52
C LYS A 16 2.53 7.99 17.19
N GLU A 17 1.50 7.16 17.04
CA GLU A 17 1.67 5.74 16.67
C GLU A 17 2.28 5.58 15.28
N ILE A 18 2.03 6.51 14.35
CA ILE A 18 2.67 6.54 13.02
C ILE A 18 4.17 6.88 13.13
N ILE A 19 4.54 7.84 13.96
CA ILE A 19 5.96 8.15 14.22
C ILE A 19 6.67 6.94 14.86
N GLU A 20 5.97 6.20 15.73
CA GLU A 20 6.47 4.96 16.36
C GLU A 20 6.31 3.71 15.47
N PHE A 21 5.70 3.83 14.29
CA PHE A 21 5.43 2.72 13.38
C PHE A 21 6.67 1.90 12.99
N PRO A 22 7.85 2.50 12.71
CA PRO A 22 9.07 1.75 12.42
C PRO A 22 9.41 0.70 13.49
N TYR A 23 9.20 1.04 14.76
CA TYR A 23 9.43 0.15 15.90
C TYR A 23 8.36 -0.95 16.00
N SER A 24 7.10 -0.61 15.76
CA SER A 24 6.01 -1.61 15.71
C SER A 24 6.20 -2.60 14.58
N LEU A 25 6.62 -2.11 13.40
CA LEU A 25 6.89 -2.91 12.22
C LEU A 25 8.06 -3.88 12.45
N SER A 26 9.17 -3.43 13.04
CA SER A 26 10.36 -4.26 13.26
C SER A 26 10.09 -5.47 14.18
N LYS A 27 9.08 -5.37 15.04
CA LYS A 27 8.61 -6.44 15.93
C LYS A 27 7.63 -7.41 15.30
N SER A 28 7.06 -7.09 14.14
CA SER A 28 6.05 -7.93 13.51
C SER A 28 6.69 -9.18 12.89
N LYS A 29 6.62 -10.29 13.62
CA LYS A 29 7.10 -11.58 13.11
C LYS A 29 6.25 -12.06 11.93
N GLU A 30 4.92 -11.91 12.00
CA GLU A 30 4.01 -12.36 10.94
C GLU A 30 4.32 -11.73 9.58
N LEU A 31 4.58 -10.42 9.55
CA LEU A 31 4.96 -9.74 8.30
C LEU A 31 6.31 -10.21 7.77
N LYS A 32 7.28 -10.50 8.64
CA LYS A 32 8.57 -11.05 8.22
C LYS A 32 8.42 -12.46 7.67
N ASP A 33 7.62 -13.30 8.33
CA ASP A 33 7.37 -14.68 7.89
C ASP A 33 6.71 -14.70 6.50
N VAL A 34 5.66 -13.90 6.27
CA VAL A 34 5.00 -13.81 4.95
C VAL A 34 5.94 -13.29 3.86
N TYR A 35 6.82 -12.35 4.19
CA TYR A 35 7.82 -11.85 3.24
C TYR A 35 8.82 -12.93 2.82
N ILE A 36 9.26 -13.77 3.78
CA ILE A 36 10.19 -14.86 3.54
C ILE A 36 9.50 -16.00 2.78
N ASP A 37 8.25 -16.33 3.13
CA ASP A 37 7.48 -17.39 2.45
C ASP A 37 7.28 -17.06 0.96
N GLU A 38 7.15 -15.78 0.62
CA GLU A 38 6.95 -15.29 -0.74
C GLU A 38 8.24 -14.72 -1.37
N ILE A 39 9.41 -15.11 -0.85
CA ILE A 39 10.74 -14.64 -1.30
C ILE A 39 11.01 -14.86 -2.79
N GLN A 40 10.32 -15.83 -3.42
CA GLN A 40 10.47 -16.13 -4.84
C GLN A 40 10.23 -14.89 -5.71
N SER A 41 9.29 -14.03 -5.32
CA SER A 41 9.05 -12.76 -6.03
C SER A 41 10.30 -11.89 -6.09
N LYS A 42 11.07 -11.84 -5.00
CA LYS A 42 12.31 -11.05 -4.92
C LYS A 42 13.42 -11.68 -5.76
N ILE A 43 13.49 -13.01 -5.78
CA ILE A 43 14.48 -13.76 -6.57
C ILE A 43 14.24 -13.55 -8.07
N ASP A 44 12.98 -13.56 -8.50
CA ASP A 44 12.59 -13.31 -9.90
C ASP A 44 13.00 -11.89 -10.38
N HIS A 45 13.15 -10.95 -9.44
CA HIS A 45 13.70 -9.61 -9.66
C HIS A 45 15.23 -9.53 -9.51
N ASN A 46 15.96 -10.64 -9.70
CA ASN A 46 17.42 -10.76 -9.54
C ASN A 46 17.93 -10.54 -8.11
N GLY A 47 17.08 -10.70 -7.09
CA GLY A 47 17.52 -10.77 -5.70
C GLY A 47 18.25 -12.10 -5.41
N SER A 48 19.21 -12.08 -4.48
CA SER A 48 19.71 -13.29 -3.85
C SER A 48 19.01 -13.48 -2.50
N VAL A 49 18.85 -14.73 -2.07
CA VAL A 49 18.27 -15.04 -0.74
C VAL A 49 19.01 -14.28 0.36
N GLU A 50 20.34 -14.27 0.32
CA GLU A 50 21.17 -13.54 1.29
C GLU A 50 20.86 -12.04 1.32
N ARG A 51 20.76 -11.39 0.15
CA ARG A 51 20.43 -9.96 0.05
C ARG A 51 19.02 -9.65 0.56
N VAL A 52 18.06 -10.53 0.26
CA VAL A 52 16.68 -10.34 0.70
C VAL A 52 16.59 -10.48 2.22
N LEU A 53 17.25 -11.48 2.80
CA LEU A 53 17.27 -11.66 4.25
C LEU A 53 18.00 -10.53 4.96
N SER A 54 19.10 -10.01 4.40
CA SER A 54 19.80 -8.87 5.00
C SER A 54 18.94 -7.60 5.05
N SER A 55 18.02 -7.40 4.10
CA SER A 55 17.12 -6.24 4.10
C SER A 55 16.15 -6.22 5.29
N LEU A 56 15.85 -7.38 5.89
CA LEU A 56 14.97 -7.48 7.06
C LEU A 56 15.60 -6.89 8.33
N GLU A 57 16.93 -6.80 8.35
CA GLU A 57 17.74 -6.29 9.47
C GLU A 57 18.04 -4.79 9.34
N GLU A 58 17.63 -4.16 8.23
CA GLU A 58 17.79 -2.71 8.06
C GLU A 58 16.92 -1.95 9.07
N GLU A 59 17.51 -0.94 9.72
CA GLU A 59 16.77 -0.08 10.63
C GLU A 59 15.84 0.84 9.85
N TYR A 60 14.57 0.84 10.23
CA TYR A 60 13.56 1.76 9.71
C TYR A 60 13.56 3.01 10.59
N ASN A 61 13.94 4.15 10.01
CA ASN A 61 13.88 5.42 10.72
C ASN A 61 13.26 6.48 9.82
N TRP A 62 12.43 7.31 10.44
CA TRP A 62 12.01 8.56 9.83
C TRP A 62 13.20 9.54 9.86
N GLU A 63 13.73 9.96 8.71
CA GLU A 63 14.78 10.97 8.69
C GLU A 63 14.19 12.35 9.05
N ASN A 64 14.51 12.85 10.25
CA ASN A 64 14.19 14.22 10.71
C ASN A 64 12.70 14.62 10.61
N PHE A 65 11.79 13.68 10.83
CA PHE A 65 10.35 13.91 10.71
C PHE A 65 9.66 13.80 12.08
N THR A 66 8.88 14.84 12.42
CA THR A 66 8.17 14.93 13.69
C THR A 66 6.67 14.71 13.53
N GLU A 67 5.98 14.51 14.65
CA GLU A 67 4.52 14.41 14.69
C GLU A 67 3.84 15.66 14.10
N ASN A 68 4.41 16.84 14.31
CA ASN A 68 3.88 18.09 13.77
C ASN A 68 4.05 18.18 12.25
N ASP A 69 5.16 17.67 11.71
CA ASP A 69 5.39 17.65 10.27
C ASP A 69 4.32 16.77 9.58
N LEU A 70 3.98 15.62 10.18
CA LEU A 70 2.90 14.74 9.71
C LEU A 70 1.54 15.44 9.73
N ILE A 71 1.20 16.09 10.84
CA ILE A 71 -0.08 16.80 10.97
C ILE A 71 -0.18 17.94 9.96
N ASN A 72 0.90 18.71 9.77
CA ASN A 72 0.94 19.80 8.79
C ASN A 72 0.80 19.28 7.36
N SER A 73 1.48 18.20 7.01
CA SER A 73 1.33 17.51 5.72
C SER A 73 -0.13 17.15 5.46
N TRP A 74 -0.83 16.54 6.44
CA TRP A 74 -2.24 16.21 6.27
C TRP A 74 -3.12 17.44 6.10
N ILE A 75 -2.90 18.50 6.88
CA ILE A 75 -3.68 19.74 6.74
C ILE A 75 -3.53 20.31 5.33
N ASN A 76 -2.31 20.32 4.80
CA ASN A 76 -2.02 20.84 3.47
C ASN A 76 -2.65 19.96 2.37
N ASN A 77 -2.51 18.64 2.48
CA ASN A 77 -3.05 17.70 1.49
C ASN A 77 -4.59 17.66 1.50
N GLU A 78 -5.22 17.85 2.67
CA GLU A 78 -6.68 17.95 2.82
C GLU A 78 -7.26 19.29 2.35
N ASN A 79 -6.41 20.32 2.17
CA ASN A 79 -6.82 21.67 1.77
C ASN A 79 -5.82 22.24 0.74
N PRO A 80 -5.68 21.60 -0.44
CA PRO A 80 -4.64 21.95 -1.41
C PRO A 80 -4.77 23.38 -1.94
N GLU A 81 -5.95 24.00 -1.87
CA GLU A 81 -6.17 25.40 -2.22
C GLU A 81 -5.54 26.41 -1.25
N LEU A 82 -5.13 25.96 -0.06
CA LEU A 82 -4.51 26.79 0.97
C LEU A 82 -2.98 26.85 0.85
N VAL A 83 -2.39 26.04 -0.03
CA VAL A 83 -0.95 25.92 -0.20
C VAL A 83 -0.55 26.03 -1.67
N ASP A 84 0.70 26.42 -1.93
CA ASP A 84 1.26 26.32 -3.27
C ASP A 84 1.78 24.90 -3.55
N GLU A 85 2.35 24.69 -4.74
CA GLU A 85 2.91 23.40 -5.16
C GLU A 85 4.00 22.85 -4.22
N ASN A 86 4.61 23.68 -3.37
CA ASN A 86 5.63 23.26 -2.41
C ASN A 86 5.04 22.89 -1.04
N GLY A 87 3.76 23.19 -0.78
CA GLY A 87 3.10 22.84 0.47
C GLY A 87 2.55 21.42 0.50
N PHE A 88 2.44 20.76 -0.66
CA PHE A 88 2.13 19.34 -0.72
C PHE A 88 3.34 18.53 -0.26
N MET A 89 3.18 17.78 0.83
CA MET A 89 4.27 17.02 1.43
C MET A 89 3.85 15.56 1.57
N ALA A 90 4.48 14.68 0.79
CA ALA A 90 4.36 13.23 0.96
C ALA A 90 5.54 12.74 1.79
N HIS A 91 5.26 12.24 3.00
CA HIS A 91 6.26 11.64 3.86
C HIS A 91 6.23 10.13 3.68
N SER A 92 7.33 9.57 3.20
CA SER A 92 7.48 8.14 3.00
C SER A 92 8.36 7.51 4.07
N LEU A 93 7.94 6.36 4.58
CA LEU A 93 8.77 5.46 5.36
C LEU A 93 9.31 4.38 4.43
N SER A 94 10.63 4.34 4.25
CA SER A 94 11.32 3.26 3.55
C SER A 94 11.36 2.01 4.42
N THR A 95 10.96 0.88 3.86
CA THR A 95 10.90 -0.42 4.53
C THR A 95 11.55 -1.51 3.67
N TYR A 96 11.79 -2.68 4.25
CA TYR A 96 12.36 -3.84 3.55
C TYR A 96 11.50 -4.35 2.38
N PHE A 97 10.21 -4.02 2.35
CA PHE A 97 9.27 -4.46 1.33
C PHE A 97 8.81 -3.34 0.39
N GLY A 98 9.07 -2.07 0.70
CA GLY A 98 8.58 -0.95 -0.09
C GLY A 98 8.56 0.39 0.64
N LEU A 99 7.83 1.35 0.06
CA LEU A 99 7.61 2.68 0.63
C LEU A 99 6.19 2.75 1.20
N LEU A 100 6.05 3.24 2.43
CA LEU A 100 4.77 3.54 3.05
C LEU A 100 4.51 5.04 3.02
N TYR A 101 3.32 5.47 2.61
CA TYR A 101 2.89 6.86 2.67
C TYR A 101 1.67 6.96 3.61
N PHE A 102 1.83 7.67 4.72
CA PHE A 102 0.78 7.79 5.73
C PHE A 102 -0.06 9.04 5.50
N ASN A 103 -1.33 8.84 5.15
CA ASN A 103 -2.36 9.86 5.21
C ASN A 103 -3.07 9.80 6.57
N ARG A 104 -4.00 10.71 6.84
CA ARG A 104 -4.66 10.79 8.15
C ARG A 104 -5.42 9.50 8.53
N ARG A 105 -6.03 8.83 7.55
CA ARG A 105 -6.93 7.67 7.77
C ARG A 105 -6.55 6.43 6.97
N THR A 106 -5.54 6.55 6.12
CA THR A 106 -5.12 5.49 5.22
C THR A 106 -3.62 5.48 5.10
N VAL A 107 -3.07 4.32 4.79
CA VAL A 107 -1.68 4.19 4.40
C VAL A 107 -1.62 3.56 3.02
N GLU A 108 -0.77 4.12 2.17
CA GLU A 108 -0.46 3.59 0.85
C GLU A 108 0.86 2.83 0.89
N ILE A 109 0.93 1.71 0.16
CA ILE A 109 2.16 0.99 -0.12
C ILE A 109 2.51 1.07 -1.61
N LEU A 110 3.78 1.40 -1.85
CA LEU A 110 4.48 1.09 -3.09
C LEU A 110 5.49 -0.05 -2.85
N TYR A 111 5.17 -1.28 -3.26
CA TYR A 111 6.07 -2.43 -3.05
C TYR A 111 7.36 -2.30 -3.85
N LEU A 112 8.49 -2.71 -3.30
CA LEU A 112 9.75 -2.77 -4.03
C LEU A 112 10.34 -4.18 -3.95
N PRO A 113 10.76 -4.79 -5.08
CA PRO A 113 10.75 -4.27 -6.46
C PRO A 113 9.39 -4.38 -7.19
N GLU A 114 8.34 -4.94 -6.60
CA GLU A 114 7.09 -5.31 -7.27
C GLU A 114 6.15 -4.12 -7.61
N HIS A 115 6.63 -2.88 -7.51
CA HIS A 115 5.84 -1.66 -7.75
C HIS A 115 5.16 -1.57 -9.10
N LYS A 116 5.59 -2.28 -10.15
CA LYS A 116 4.93 -2.16 -11.46
C LYS A 116 3.60 -2.91 -11.51
N TYR A 117 2.56 -2.28 -12.05
CA TYR A 117 1.23 -2.90 -12.21
C TYR A 117 1.28 -4.19 -13.03
N ALA A 118 2.19 -4.27 -14.02
CA ALA A 118 2.42 -5.47 -14.81
C ALA A 118 2.83 -6.70 -13.97
N ASN A 119 3.32 -6.53 -12.75
CA ASN A 119 3.69 -7.62 -11.85
C ASN A 119 2.49 -8.50 -11.47
N LEU A 120 1.26 -8.00 -11.54
CA LEU A 120 0.06 -8.81 -11.30
C LEU A 120 -0.13 -9.93 -12.36
N ASN A 121 0.57 -9.87 -13.49
CA ASN A 121 0.55 -10.93 -14.51
C ASN A 121 1.49 -12.11 -14.18
N TYR A 122 2.39 -11.95 -13.20
CA TYR A 122 3.35 -12.98 -12.81
C TYR A 122 2.91 -13.61 -11.50
N GLU A 123 2.83 -14.95 -11.48
CA GLU A 123 2.22 -15.67 -10.36
C GLU A 123 2.94 -15.43 -9.03
N SER A 124 4.27 -15.51 -9.00
CA SER A 124 5.09 -15.27 -7.81
C SER A 124 4.90 -13.85 -7.26
N HIS A 125 4.94 -12.84 -8.14
CA HIS A 125 4.80 -11.44 -7.74
C HIS A 125 3.40 -11.15 -7.23
N ARG A 126 2.38 -11.66 -7.93
CA ARG A 126 0.98 -11.52 -7.54
C ARG A 126 0.70 -12.18 -6.19
N LYS A 127 1.25 -13.37 -5.94
CA LYS A 127 1.14 -14.05 -4.63
C LYS A 127 1.74 -13.20 -3.52
N PHE A 128 2.98 -12.73 -3.71
CA PHE A 128 3.62 -11.81 -2.77
C PHE A 128 2.75 -10.58 -2.48
N ILE A 129 2.33 -9.85 -3.53
CA ILE A 129 1.53 -8.63 -3.41
C ILE A 129 0.27 -8.90 -2.59
N PHE A 130 -0.54 -9.90 -2.95
CA PHE A 130 -1.81 -10.15 -2.27
C PHE A 130 -1.65 -10.73 -0.87
N ASN A 131 -0.71 -11.65 -0.65
CA ASN A 131 -0.52 -12.27 0.66
C ASN A 131 0.09 -11.28 1.65
N TYR A 132 1.11 -10.53 1.23
CA TYR A 132 1.70 -9.50 2.08
C TYR A 132 0.71 -8.37 2.35
N SER A 133 -0.05 -7.91 1.36
CA SER A 133 -1.09 -6.89 1.56
C SER A 133 -2.12 -7.36 2.59
N LYS A 134 -2.55 -8.62 2.56
CA LYS A 134 -3.49 -9.16 3.55
C LYS A 134 -2.89 -9.21 4.95
N ALA A 135 -1.65 -9.65 5.09
CA ALA A 135 -0.97 -9.65 6.39
C ALA A 135 -0.80 -8.21 6.93
N PHE A 136 -0.45 -7.26 6.05
CA PHE A 136 -0.30 -5.86 6.42
C PHE A 136 -1.63 -5.20 6.79
N ALA A 137 -2.70 -5.50 6.06
CA ALA A 137 -4.05 -5.05 6.40
C ALA A 137 -4.47 -5.53 7.80
N LYS A 138 -4.21 -6.82 8.14
CA LYS A 138 -4.45 -7.34 9.49
C LYS A 138 -3.62 -6.62 10.54
N PHE A 139 -2.35 -6.35 10.25
CA PHE A 139 -1.46 -5.63 11.16
C PHE A 139 -1.99 -4.21 11.48
N LEU A 140 -2.63 -3.56 10.51
CA LEU A 140 -3.27 -2.24 10.68
C LEU A 140 -4.69 -2.30 11.25
N GLY A 141 -5.30 -3.49 11.35
CA GLY A 141 -6.72 -3.65 11.67
C GLY A 141 -7.68 -3.23 10.56
N SER A 142 -7.24 -3.24 9.29
CA SER A 142 -8.07 -2.97 8.11
C SER A 142 -8.75 -4.26 7.64
N GLU A 143 -10.02 -4.16 7.21
CA GLU A 143 -10.77 -5.29 6.62
C GLU A 143 -10.73 -5.28 5.09
N LYS A 144 -10.46 -4.11 4.49
CA LYS A 144 -10.45 -3.89 3.04
C LYS A 144 -9.09 -3.43 2.56
N ILE A 145 -8.83 -3.71 1.29
CA ILE A 145 -7.62 -3.33 0.58
C ILE A 145 -8.02 -2.83 -0.81
N VAL A 146 -7.52 -1.68 -1.22
CA VAL A 146 -7.75 -1.14 -2.57
C VAL A 146 -6.45 -1.23 -3.35
N TYR A 147 -6.46 -1.90 -4.51
CA TYR A 147 -5.34 -1.96 -5.44
C TYR A 147 -5.71 -1.23 -6.71
N PHE A 148 -4.81 -0.40 -7.22
CA PHE A 148 -5.06 0.37 -8.43
C PHE A 148 -3.76 0.72 -9.14
N SER A 149 -3.88 1.09 -10.41
CA SER A 149 -2.76 1.62 -11.19
C SER A 149 -2.61 3.13 -11.00
N ASP A 150 -1.39 3.66 -11.05
CA ASP A 150 -1.10 5.11 -11.01
C ASP A 150 -1.42 5.86 -12.33
N THR A 151 -2.45 5.43 -13.07
CA THR A 151 -2.80 6.06 -14.35
C THR A 151 -3.80 7.20 -14.17
N PHE A 152 -3.84 8.14 -15.12
CA PHE A 152 -4.75 9.31 -15.08
C PHE A 152 -6.22 8.96 -14.76
N GLU A 153 -6.68 7.76 -15.10
CA GLU A 153 -8.04 7.32 -14.80
C GLU A 153 -8.24 6.94 -13.32
N THR A 154 -7.28 6.25 -12.73
CA THR A 154 -7.37 5.63 -11.39
C THR A 154 -6.56 6.36 -10.32
N GLN A 155 -5.69 7.30 -10.70
CA GLN A 155 -4.90 8.14 -9.80
C GLN A 155 -5.78 8.94 -8.83
N ILE A 156 -7.01 9.28 -9.22
CA ILE A 156 -7.97 9.97 -8.32
C ILE A 156 -8.23 9.21 -7.00
N ILE A 157 -7.98 7.89 -6.97
CA ILE A 157 -8.09 7.08 -5.74
C ILE A 157 -6.99 7.48 -4.74
N GLU A 158 -5.79 7.78 -5.22
CA GLU A 158 -4.68 8.30 -4.43
C GLU A 158 -5.03 9.69 -3.88
N ASP A 159 -5.57 10.57 -4.72
CA ASP A 159 -5.99 11.92 -4.33
C ASP A 159 -7.00 11.87 -3.17
N TRP A 160 -8.03 11.02 -3.26
CA TRP A 160 -9.01 10.84 -2.17
C TRP A 160 -8.37 10.38 -0.86
N ALA A 161 -7.34 9.53 -0.93
CA ALA A 161 -6.62 9.08 0.26
C ALA A 161 -5.80 10.23 0.88
N GLN A 162 -5.13 11.03 0.05
CA GLN A 162 -4.35 12.20 0.46
C GLN A 162 -5.24 13.30 1.05
N GLU A 163 -6.47 13.45 0.54
CA GLU A 163 -7.54 14.30 1.07
C GLU A 163 -8.15 13.78 2.39
N GLY A 164 -7.57 12.73 3.00
CA GLY A 164 -7.93 12.26 4.33
C GLY A 164 -9.24 11.46 4.39
N MET A 165 -9.73 10.95 3.25
CA MET A 165 -10.90 10.08 3.23
C MET A 165 -10.64 8.73 3.89
N THR A 166 -11.69 8.10 4.44
CA THR A 166 -11.63 6.72 4.93
C THR A 166 -11.62 5.72 3.79
N ILE A 167 -11.09 4.52 4.02
CA ILE A 167 -11.06 3.44 3.02
C ILE A 167 -12.46 3.08 2.51
N GLU A 168 -13.49 3.14 3.36
CA GLU A 168 -14.89 2.89 2.98
C GLU A 168 -15.40 3.94 1.98
N SER A 169 -15.17 5.23 2.24
CA SER A 169 -15.55 6.32 1.33
C SER A 169 -14.81 6.24 0.00
N ILE A 170 -13.52 5.90 0.02
CA ILE A 170 -12.72 5.68 -1.19
C ILE A 170 -13.34 4.54 -2.02
N ILE A 171 -13.71 3.43 -1.38
CA ILE A 171 -14.35 2.29 -2.05
C ILE A 171 -15.69 2.70 -2.67
N ASP A 172 -16.54 3.41 -1.92
CA ASP A 172 -17.86 3.83 -2.41
C ASP A 172 -17.73 4.75 -3.63
N LEU A 173 -16.81 5.72 -3.59
CA LEU A 173 -16.53 6.64 -4.70
C LEU A 173 -15.92 5.92 -5.90
N ALA A 174 -14.98 4.99 -5.65
CA ALA A 174 -14.36 4.21 -6.71
C ALA A 174 -15.38 3.30 -7.41
N ILE A 175 -16.28 2.64 -6.66
CA ILE A 175 -17.37 1.85 -7.24
C ILE A 175 -18.33 2.75 -8.03
N ALA A 176 -18.65 3.93 -7.53
CA ALA A 176 -19.51 4.87 -8.25
C ALA A 176 -18.88 5.36 -9.57
N LYS A 177 -17.55 5.51 -9.61
CA LYS A 177 -16.80 6.04 -10.75
C LYS A 177 -16.43 4.98 -11.79
N PHE A 178 -15.97 3.81 -11.33
CA PHE A 178 -15.39 2.75 -12.17
C PHE A 178 -16.28 1.51 -12.29
N GLY A 179 -17.37 1.45 -11.51
CA GLY A 179 -18.18 0.25 -11.36
C GLY A 179 -17.63 -0.72 -10.32
N LYS A 180 -18.39 -1.77 -10.03
CA LYS A 180 -17.95 -2.83 -9.10
C LYS A 180 -16.79 -3.61 -9.73
N PRO A 181 -15.67 -3.84 -9.01
CA PRO A 181 -14.60 -4.71 -9.49
C PRO A 181 -15.11 -6.10 -9.89
N SER A 182 -14.49 -6.67 -10.92
CA SER A 182 -14.82 -8.04 -11.33
C SER A 182 -14.39 -9.04 -10.26
N GLU A 183 -15.19 -10.09 -10.07
CA GLU A 183 -14.81 -11.27 -9.27
C GLU A 183 -13.87 -12.20 -10.04
N ILE A 184 -13.61 -11.93 -11.33
CA ILE A 184 -12.62 -12.64 -12.15
C ILE A 184 -11.34 -11.83 -12.11
N LEU A 185 -10.25 -12.44 -11.64
CA LEU A 185 -8.98 -11.75 -11.38
C LEU A 185 -8.44 -11.04 -12.63
N GLU A 186 -8.42 -11.72 -13.77
CA GLU A 186 -7.88 -11.22 -15.02
C GLU A 186 -8.62 -9.95 -15.45
N GLN A 187 -9.95 -9.95 -15.32
CA GLN A 187 -10.77 -8.77 -15.61
C GLN A 187 -10.55 -7.65 -14.60
N ALA A 188 -10.37 -7.98 -13.32
CA ALA A 188 -10.07 -7.00 -12.29
C ALA A 188 -8.69 -6.33 -12.54
N ILE A 189 -7.70 -7.11 -12.99
CA ILE A 189 -6.39 -6.61 -13.41
C ILE A 189 -6.54 -5.69 -14.63
N GLU A 190 -7.29 -6.11 -15.66
CA GLU A 190 -7.55 -5.31 -16.87
C GLU A 190 -8.26 -3.99 -16.56
N ASN A 191 -9.21 -4.01 -15.63
CA ASN A 191 -9.96 -2.83 -15.18
C ASN A 191 -9.15 -1.91 -14.26
N ARG A 192 -7.94 -2.30 -13.87
CA ARG A 192 -6.99 -1.47 -13.09
C ARG A 192 -7.48 -1.05 -11.70
N PHE A 193 -8.49 -1.72 -11.18
CA PHE A 193 -9.11 -1.44 -9.90
C PHE A 193 -9.60 -2.73 -9.27
N ILE A 194 -9.09 -3.04 -8.08
CA ILE A 194 -9.38 -4.27 -7.34
C ILE A 194 -9.68 -3.90 -5.88
N ILE A 195 -10.73 -4.50 -5.33
CA ILE A 195 -11.01 -4.47 -3.89
C ILE A 195 -10.72 -5.87 -3.32
N GLY A 196 -9.75 -5.95 -2.43
CA GLY A 196 -9.45 -7.14 -1.65
C GLY A 196 -10.18 -7.17 -0.32
N ASP A 197 -10.50 -8.39 0.13
CA ASP A 197 -11.00 -8.66 1.47
C ASP A 197 -9.95 -9.46 2.26
N VAL A 198 -9.73 -9.06 3.52
CA VAL A 198 -8.76 -9.67 4.41
C VAL A 198 -9.21 -11.06 4.90
N THR A 199 -10.52 -11.33 4.95
CA THR A 199 -11.03 -12.61 5.49
C THR A 199 -10.99 -13.76 4.49
N ASN A 200 -10.93 -13.48 3.20
CA ASN A 200 -10.91 -14.51 2.15
C ASN A 200 -9.46 -14.84 1.76
N SER A 201 -9.13 -16.09 1.41
CA SER A 201 -7.84 -16.35 0.75
C SER A 201 -7.81 -15.67 -0.63
N TYR A 202 -6.65 -15.32 -1.18
CA TYR A 202 -6.62 -14.63 -2.50
C TYR A 202 -7.18 -15.51 -3.63
N LEU A 203 -7.03 -16.84 -3.51
CA LEU A 203 -7.63 -17.82 -4.42
C LEU A 203 -9.16 -17.93 -4.26
N GLU A 204 -9.70 -17.61 -3.08
CA GLU A 204 -11.15 -17.53 -2.86
C GLU A 204 -11.72 -16.14 -3.19
N THR A 205 -10.86 -15.12 -3.29
CA THR A 205 -11.26 -13.75 -3.63
C THR A 205 -11.71 -13.66 -5.09
N PHE A 206 -11.18 -14.54 -5.95
CA PHE A 206 -11.49 -14.56 -7.37
C PHE A 206 -12.03 -15.91 -7.81
N LYS A 207 -13.07 -15.89 -8.64
CA LYS A 207 -13.56 -17.09 -9.33
C LYS A 207 -12.56 -17.48 -10.42
N ARG A 208 -12.25 -18.78 -10.50
CA ARG A 208 -11.50 -19.35 -11.63
C ARG A 208 -12.28 -19.25 -12.93
#